data_AF-A0A924Z6K1-F1
#
_entry.id   AF-A0A924Z6K1-F1
#
_cell.length_a   1.000
_cell.length_b   1.000
_cell.length_c   1.000
_cell.angle_alpha   90.00
_cell.angle_beta   90.00
_cell.angle_gamma   90.00
#
_symmetry.space_group_name_H-M   'P 1'
#
loop_
_entity.id
_entity.type
_entity.pdbx_description
1 polymer ?
#
loop_
_entity_poly.entity_id
_entity_poly.type
_entity_poly.pdbx_seq_one_letter_code
_entity_poly.pdbx_strand_id
1 'polypeptide(L)' 'MTKPNFEAMTREELRSYILKHREDDEALAALLSRRDPNAPGYSNDLSSEEMTEILKRKIAGEI' A
#
# COMPACT_ATOMS: atom_id res chain seq x y z
N MET A 1 -3.60 -26.33 -5.40
CA MET A 1 -4.04 -25.23 -6.29
C MET A 1 -2.83 -24.41 -6.68
N THR A 2 -2.68 -24.08 -7.96
CA THR A 2 -1.60 -23.23 -8.45
C THR A 2 -1.93 -21.76 -8.16
N LYS A 3 -1.05 -21.06 -7.45
CA LYS A 3 -1.21 -19.62 -7.22
C LYS A 3 -0.99 -18.83 -8.52
N PRO A 4 -1.64 -17.67 -8.70
CA PRO A 4 -1.35 -16.78 -9.83
C PRO A 4 0.07 -16.22 -9.75
N ASN A 5 0.61 -15.76 -10.87
CA ASN A 5 1.85 -14.99 -10.89
C ASN A 5 1.56 -13.53 -10.50
N PHE A 6 1.77 -13.18 -9.24
CA PHE A 6 1.50 -11.83 -8.74
C PHE A 6 2.38 -10.76 -9.39
N GLU A 7 3.62 -11.09 -9.75
CA GLU A 7 4.56 -10.14 -10.40
C GLU A 7 4.05 -9.68 -11.78
N ALA A 8 3.33 -10.55 -12.49
CA ALA A 8 2.75 -10.23 -13.79
C ALA A 8 1.45 -9.39 -13.70
N MET A 9 0.82 -9.29 -12.53
CA MET A 9 -0.41 -8.53 -12.35
C MET A 9 -0.16 -7.03 -12.29
N THR A 10 -1.07 -6.24 -12.84
CA THR A 10 -1.15 -4.81 -12.54
C THR A 10 -1.48 -4.57 -11.06
N ARG A 11 -1.24 -3.35 -10.57
CA ARG A 11 -1.56 -3.00 -9.17
C ARG A 11 -3.06 -3.14 -8.86
N GLU A 12 -3.93 -2.86 -9.83
CA GLU A 12 -5.39 -2.96 -9.70
C GLU A 12 -5.87 -4.40 -9.63
N GLU A 13 -5.32 -5.28 -10.48
CA GLU A 13 -5.61 -6.72 -10.46
C GLU A 13 -5.15 -7.36 -9.16
N LEU A 14 -3.92 -7.07 -8.73
CA LEU A 14 -3.37 -7.60 -7.48
C LEU A 14 -4.19 -7.15 -6.27
N ARG A 15 -4.61 -5.87 -6.22
CA ARG A 15 -5.50 -5.36 -5.17
C ARG A 15 -6.85 -6.08 -5.18
N SER A 16 -7.43 -6.29 -6.35
CA SER A 16 -8.70 -7.00 -6.50
C SER A 16 -8.61 -8.45 -6.05
N TYR A 17 -7.48 -9.12 -6.32
CA TYR A 17 -7.20 -10.47 -5.84
C TYR A 17 -7.09 -10.50 -4.30
N ILE A 18 -6.26 -9.65 -3.70
CA ILE A 18 -6.07 -9.59 -2.24
C ILE A 18 -7.39 -9.36 -1.50
N LEU A 19 -8.28 -8.52 -2.04
CA LEU A 19 -9.59 -8.27 -1.41
C LEU A 19 -10.49 -9.51 -1.37
N LYS A 20 -10.33 -10.44 -2.33
CA LYS A 20 -11.02 -11.74 -2.38
C LYS A 20 -10.28 -12.82 -1.61
N HIS A 21 -8.97 -12.66 -1.43
CA HIS A 21 -8.05 -13.64 -0.82
C HIS A 21 -7.27 -12.98 0.34
N ARG A 22 -7.99 -12.53 1.37
CA ARG A 22 -7.41 -11.71 2.45
C ARG A 22 -6.36 -12.42 3.31
N GLU A 23 -6.31 -13.74 3.27
CA GLU A 23 -5.36 -14.59 4.01
C GLU A 23 -4.15 -15.01 3.15
N ASP A 24 -4.07 -14.59 1.88
CA ASP A 24 -2.94 -14.93 1.01
C ASP A 24 -1.78 -13.94 1.24
N ASP A 25 -0.96 -14.23 2.26
CA ASP A 25 0.19 -13.41 2.65
C ASP A 25 1.18 -13.18 1.51
N GLU A 26 1.31 -14.12 0.57
CA GLU A 26 2.18 -13.97 -0.61
C GLU A 26 1.67 -12.89 -1.56
N ALA A 27 0.35 -12.79 -1.76
CA ALA A 27 -0.24 -11.73 -2.57
C ALA A 27 -0.05 -10.36 -1.90
N LEU A 28 -0.21 -10.31 -0.56
CA LEU A 28 0.03 -9.09 0.20
C LEU A 28 1.51 -8.66 0.13
N ALA A 29 2.45 -9.60 0.28
CA ALA A 29 3.87 -9.35 0.16
C ALA A 29 4.24 -8.80 -1.24
N ALA A 30 3.67 -9.36 -2.31
CA ALA A 30 3.86 -8.87 -3.67
C ALA A 30 3.33 -7.44 -3.89
N LEU A 31 2.29 -7.01 -3.15
CA LEU A 31 1.82 -5.63 -3.20
C LEU A 31 2.77 -4.69 -2.44
N LEU A 32 3.29 -5.13 -1.30
CA LEU A 32 4.19 -4.34 -0.45
C LEU A 32 5.59 -4.17 -1.09
N SER A 33 6.08 -5.16 -1.84
CA SER A 33 7.36 -5.07 -2.56
C SER A 33 7.38 -3.95 -3.61
N ARG A 34 6.20 -3.56 -4.12
CA ARG A 34 6.01 -2.47 -5.10
C ARG A 34 5.91 -1.08 -4.48
N ARG A 35 6.15 -0.94 -3.18
CA ARG A 35 6.11 0.38 -2.52
C ARG A 35 7.26 1.24 -3.05
N ASP A 36 6.97 2.51 -3.32
CA ASP A 36 8.01 3.47 -3.72
C ASP A 36 9.06 3.57 -2.58
N PRO A 37 10.34 3.25 -2.86
CA PRO A 37 11.40 3.33 -1.85
C PRO A 37 11.66 4.77 -1.38
N ASN A 38 11.26 5.79 -2.15
CA ASN A 38 11.43 7.20 -1.81
C ASN A 38 10.19 7.80 -1.13
N ALA A 39 9.15 7.00 -0.88
CA ALA A 39 7.95 7.49 -0.20
C ALA A 39 8.29 8.04 1.20
N PRO A 40 7.70 9.17 1.63
CA PRO A 40 7.93 9.72 2.95
C PRO A 40 7.54 8.71 4.04
N GLY A 41 8.47 8.48 4.96
CA GLY A 41 8.21 7.73 6.19
C GLY A 41 7.52 8.62 7.21
N TYR A 42 6.52 8.08 7.90
CA TYR A 42 5.82 8.78 8.98
C TYR A 42 6.06 8.03 10.29
N SER A 43 6.29 8.77 11.36
CA SER A 43 6.57 8.19 12.67
C SER A 43 5.29 7.63 13.31
N ASN A 44 5.44 6.62 14.16
CA ASN A 44 4.33 6.00 14.88
C ASN A 44 3.86 6.82 16.10
N ASP A 45 4.62 7.85 16.49
CA ASP A 45 4.34 8.74 17.62
C ASP A 45 3.65 10.05 17.22
N LEU A 46 3.24 10.20 15.96
CA LEU A 46 2.51 11.37 15.48
C LEU A 46 1.21 11.56 16.25
N SER A 47 0.96 12.79 16.68
CA SER A 47 -0.33 13.21 17.22
C SER A 47 -1.42 13.22 16.13
N SER A 48 -2.69 13.21 16.56
CA SER A 48 -3.83 13.33 15.64
C SER A 48 -3.80 14.62 14.82
N GLU A 49 -3.28 15.71 15.39
CA GLU A 49 -3.15 16.99 14.70
C GLU A 49 -2.08 16.91 13.60
N GLU A 50 -0.91 16.36 13.90
CA GLU A 50 0.16 16.17 12.92
C GLU A 50 -0.26 15.24 11.78
N MET A 51 -0.95 14.14 12.09
CA MET A 51 -1.52 13.24 11.08
C MET A 51 -2.52 13.96 10.17
N THR A 52 -3.36 14.83 10.74
CA THR A 52 -4.36 15.60 9.98
C THR A 52 -3.68 16.57 9.00
N GLU A 53 -2.63 17.27 9.43
CA GLU A 53 -1.88 18.18 8.57
C GLU A 53 -1.15 17.44 7.44
N ILE A 54 -0.54 16.29 7.75
CA ILE A 54 0.05 15.41 6.72
C ILE A 54 -1.00 15.02 5.68
N LEU A 55 -2.20 14.62 6.12
CA LEU A 55 -3.27 14.20 5.22
C LEU A 55 -3.74 15.35 4.32
N LYS A 56 -3.91 16.55 4.89
CA LYS A 56 -4.28 17.76 4.11
C LYS A 56 -3.27 18.07 3.02
N ARG A 57 -1.97 18.08 3.35
CA ARG A 57 -0.89 18.34 2.39
C ARG A 57 -0.85 17.32 1.26
N LYS A 58 -1.09 16.05 1.59
CA LYS A 58 -1.17 14.96 0.61
C LYS A 58 -2.36 15.09 -0.33
N ILE A 59 -3.53 15.50 0.18
CA ILE A 59 -4.72 15.79 -0.64
C ILE A 59 -4.48 17.00 -1.55
N ALA A 60 -3.75 18.01 -1.06
CA ALA A 60 -3.37 19.19 -1.83
C ALA A 60 -2.25 18.92 -2.86
N GLY A 61 -1.58 17.76 -2.81
CA GLY A 61 -0.50 17.38 -3.73
C GLY A 61 0.85 18.02 -3.41
N GLU A 62 1.05 18.50 -2.18
CA GLU A 62 2.32 19.09 -1.73
C GLU A 62 3.37 18.05 -1.34
N ILE A 63 2.93 16.84 -0.98
CA ILE A 63 3.73 15.68 -0.56
C ILE A 63 3.08 14.37 -0.99
#